data_AF-A0A956CLV6-F1
#
_entry.id   AF-A0A956CLV6-F1
#
_cell.length_a   1.000
_cell.length_b   1.000
_cell.length_c   1.000
_cell.angle_alpha   90.00
_cell.angle_beta   90.00
_cell.angle_gamma   90.00
#
_symmetry.space_group_name_H-M   'P 1'
#
loop_
_entity.id
_entity.type
_entity.pdbx_description
1 polymer ?
#
loop_
_entity_poly.entity_id
_entity_poly.type
_entity_poly.pdbx_seq_one_letter_code
_entity_poly.pdbx_strand_id
1 'polypeptide(L)'
;MTSFSSTKHSVFTPLFFAFAAAALLVGCGDSSSSGTAPDAATDAAVDGANDDAATIDASTEDAATADADSGPQPKPYSLFAHFDGSLYSVNATTGALTEIGATGQTYIVLEWDDEAGVMRVIADPYSDNGGPATPKLGTIDLCSGTVTKGTALVEDTTDVRRAEGLAKDPESGTWWITYGTVGNTTPTQYISNRIGTVNIETGAVTYKAAVDTLQDDGDILEFEGSTLFALDIATVNNQGNLYEVNQTTGAQTVGASTGPSVLRIAYHPVEQVMYAATGTPSYQNRGIGTLNTTTGVVTPIGSYISNAEHPSQQFTSLAFARAPDCN
;
A
#
# COMPACT_ATOMS: atom_id res chain seq x y z
N MET A 1 -20.28 -28.10 57.44
CA MET A 1 -21.73 -28.06 57.19
C MET A 1 -21.96 -26.79 56.40
N THR A 2 -22.41 -26.74 55.14
CA THR A 2 -23.04 -27.69 54.22
C THR A 2 -22.78 -27.14 52.81
N SER A 3 -22.58 -28.06 51.87
CA SER A 3 -22.44 -27.85 50.43
C SER A 3 -23.74 -27.31 49.83
N PHE A 4 -23.69 -26.58 48.70
CA PHE A 4 -24.51 -26.92 47.53
C PHE A 4 -23.87 -26.42 46.22
N SER A 5 -23.74 -27.40 45.33
CA SER A 5 -23.31 -27.37 43.93
C SER A 5 -24.49 -26.97 43.02
N SER A 6 -24.20 -26.31 41.89
CA SER A 6 -24.93 -26.56 40.64
C SER A 6 -24.18 -25.96 39.45
N THR A 7 -23.47 -26.83 38.74
CA THR A 7 -22.93 -26.64 37.39
C THR A 7 -24.06 -26.80 36.37
N LYS A 8 -24.27 -25.81 35.49
CA LYS A 8 -25.02 -25.99 34.24
C LYS A 8 -24.07 -25.91 33.06
N HIS A 9 -23.74 -27.08 32.51
CA HIS A 9 -23.17 -27.19 31.17
C HIS A 9 -24.30 -27.13 30.15
N SER A 10 -24.31 -26.08 29.33
CA SER A 10 -25.14 -26.04 28.12
C SER A 10 -24.38 -26.75 27.00
N VAL A 11 -24.96 -27.87 26.54
CA VAL A 11 -24.48 -28.62 25.38
C VAL A 11 -24.86 -27.83 24.13
N PHE A 12 -23.84 -27.39 23.37
CA PHE A 12 -24.01 -26.79 22.05
C PHE A 12 -24.08 -27.91 21.00
N THR A 13 -25.20 -27.98 20.28
CA THR A 13 -25.38 -28.88 19.13
C THR A 13 -25.03 -28.10 17.85
N PRO A 14 -24.00 -28.49 17.06
CA PRO A 14 -23.79 -27.86 15.77
C PRO A 14 -24.79 -28.39 14.75
N LEU A 15 -25.60 -27.49 14.19
CA LEU A 15 -26.47 -27.72 13.05
C LEU A 15 -25.58 -27.77 11.79
N PHE A 16 -25.42 -28.95 11.19
CA PHE A 16 -24.78 -29.11 9.89
C PHE A 16 -25.70 -28.58 8.78
N PHE A 17 -25.32 -27.49 8.11
CA PHE A 17 -25.90 -27.12 6.82
C PHE A 17 -25.09 -27.78 5.70
N ALA A 18 -25.75 -28.67 4.96
CA ALA A 18 -25.24 -29.24 3.72
C ALA A 18 -25.43 -28.22 2.59
N PHE A 19 -24.33 -27.78 1.97
CA PHE A 19 -24.38 -27.03 0.71
C PHE A 19 -24.53 -28.02 -0.45
N ALA A 20 -25.62 -27.86 -1.21
CA ALA A 20 -25.83 -28.53 -2.48
C ALA A 20 -25.00 -27.82 -3.56
N ALA A 21 -24.07 -28.54 -4.19
CA ALA A 21 -23.35 -28.09 -5.37
C ALA A 21 -24.27 -28.20 -6.61
N ALA A 22 -24.63 -27.07 -7.20
CA ALA A 22 -25.25 -27.01 -8.52
C ALA A 22 -24.15 -26.94 -9.58
N ALA A 23 -23.97 -28.03 -10.32
CA ALA A 23 -23.14 -28.07 -11.52
C ALA A 23 -23.89 -27.36 -12.66
N LEU A 24 -23.30 -26.32 -13.25
CA LEU A 24 -23.79 -25.71 -14.47
C LEU A 24 -23.04 -26.29 -15.67
N LEU A 25 -23.79 -26.97 -16.53
CA LEU A 25 -23.35 -27.56 -17.79
C LEU A 25 -22.82 -26.48 -18.75
N VAL A 26 -21.60 -26.68 -19.26
CA VAL A 26 -21.09 -26.00 -20.45
C VAL A 26 -21.63 -26.74 -21.68
N GLY A 27 -22.43 -26.05 -22.49
CA GLY A 27 -22.93 -26.54 -23.76
C GLY A 27 -21.91 -26.35 -24.88
N CYS A 28 -21.57 -27.44 -25.58
CA CYS A 28 -20.89 -27.39 -26.87
C CYS A 28 -21.87 -26.96 -27.96
N GLY A 29 -21.54 -25.89 -28.69
CA GLY A 29 -22.23 -25.47 -29.90
C GLY A 29 -21.28 -25.52 -31.09
N ASP A 30 -21.35 -26.61 -31.85
CA ASP A 30 -20.80 -26.72 -33.20
C ASP A 30 -21.63 -25.85 -34.16
N SER A 31 -20.96 -25.07 -35.01
CA SER A 31 -21.55 -24.64 -36.28
C SER A 31 -20.48 -24.52 -37.37
N SER A 32 -20.43 -25.55 -38.19
CA SER A 32 -19.80 -25.56 -39.50
C SER A 32 -20.49 -24.58 -40.45
N SER A 33 -19.73 -23.76 -41.17
CA SER A 33 -20.12 -23.41 -42.55
C SER A 33 -18.88 -23.21 -43.42
N SER A 34 -18.82 -24.04 -44.45
CA SER A 34 -17.87 -24.07 -45.55
C SER A 34 -18.16 -22.96 -46.56
N GLY A 35 -17.14 -22.21 -46.97
CA GLY A 35 -17.22 -21.27 -48.08
C GLY A 35 -15.88 -21.18 -48.81
N THR A 36 -15.69 -22.06 -49.79
CA THR A 36 -14.64 -22.00 -50.81
C THR A 36 -14.95 -20.96 -51.88
N ALA A 37 -14.00 -20.09 -52.24
CA ALA A 37 -13.60 -19.78 -53.62
C ALA A 37 -12.56 -18.62 -53.69
N PRO A 38 -11.77 -18.53 -54.78
CA PRO A 38 -10.39 -18.07 -54.73
C PRO A 38 -10.07 -16.82 -55.59
N ASP A 39 -8.78 -16.50 -55.63
CA ASP A 39 -8.02 -15.89 -56.74
C ASP A 39 -7.77 -14.37 -56.68
N ALA A 40 -6.49 -13.98 -56.51
CA ALA A 40 -5.70 -13.29 -57.55
C ALA A 40 -4.43 -12.65 -56.96
N ALA A 41 -3.33 -12.91 -57.66
CA ALA A 41 -1.95 -12.49 -57.43
C ALA A 41 -1.73 -10.97 -57.35
N THR A 42 -0.62 -10.53 -56.73
CA THR A 42 0.50 -9.92 -57.48
C THR A 42 1.78 -9.81 -56.62
N ASP A 43 2.83 -10.50 -57.07
CA ASP A 43 4.22 -10.17 -56.76
C ASP A 43 4.58 -8.81 -57.37
N ALA A 44 5.31 -7.99 -56.62
CA ALA A 44 6.13 -6.92 -57.19
C ALA A 44 7.51 -6.94 -56.53
N ALA A 45 8.45 -7.54 -57.25
CA ALA A 45 9.86 -7.27 -57.09
C ALA A 45 10.15 -5.84 -57.56
N VAL A 46 10.91 -5.09 -56.76
CA VAL A 46 11.70 -3.95 -57.26
C VAL A 46 13.12 -4.19 -56.80
N ASP A 47 13.86 -4.84 -57.70
CA ASP A 47 15.31 -4.77 -57.78
C ASP A 47 15.67 -3.49 -58.54
N GLY A 48 16.67 -2.76 -58.08
CA GLY A 48 16.96 -1.43 -58.58
C GLY A 48 18.15 -0.80 -57.88
N ALA A 49 19.32 -1.39 -58.12
CA ALA A 49 20.64 -0.86 -57.80
C ALA A 49 20.77 0.64 -58.08
N ASN A 50 21.42 1.36 -57.16
CA ASN A 50 22.36 2.39 -57.59
C ASN A 50 23.59 2.36 -56.68
N ASP A 51 24.68 1.91 -57.29
CA ASP A 51 26.05 2.16 -56.87
C ASP A 51 26.26 3.68 -56.76
N ASP A 52 26.62 4.14 -55.56
CA ASP A 52 27.49 5.30 -55.42
C ASP A 52 28.44 5.04 -54.25
N ALA A 53 29.59 4.49 -54.62
CA ALA A 53 30.76 4.31 -53.78
C ALA A 53 31.31 5.69 -53.37
N ALA A 54 30.77 6.26 -52.29
CA ALA A 54 31.48 7.27 -51.52
C ALA A 54 32.44 6.55 -50.57
N THR A 55 33.73 6.60 -50.90
CA THR A 55 34.83 6.21 -50.03
C THR A 55 34.75 7.02 -48.74
N ILE A 56 34.18 6.43 -47.69
CA ILE A 56 34.25 7.00 -46.34
C ILE A 56 35.66 6.76 -45.83
N ASP A 57 36.43 7.84 -45.80
CA ASP A 57 37.73 7.96 -45.16
C ASP A 57 37.59 7.61 -43.66
N ALA A 58 38.09 6.43 -43.31
CA ALA A 58 38.15 5.90 -41.96
C ALA A 58 39.35 6.46 -41.18
N SER A 59 39.47 7.79 -41.11
CA SER A 59 40.59 8.42 -40.40
C SER A 59 40.19 9.63 -39.53
N THR A 60 39.09 9.49 -38.80
CA THR A 60 39.02 10.01 -37.43
C THR A 60 38.07 9.12 -36.65
N GLU A 61 38.60 8.06 -36.03
CA GLU A 61 38.11 7.63 -34.71
C GLU A 61 38.26 8.85 -33.80
N ASP A 62 37.27 9.74 -33.88
CA ASP A 62 36.97 10.65 -32.79
C ASP A 62 36.61 9.69 -31.65
N ALA A 63 37.61 9.45 -30.79
CA ALA A 63 37.45 8.73 -29.56
C ALA A 63 36.34 9.47 -28.83
N ALA A 64 35.11 8.99 -29.01
CA ALA A 64 33.97 9.35 -28.23
C ALA A 64 34.43 9.12 -26.81
N THR A 65 34.88 10.20 -26.16
CA THR A 65 35.15 10.25 -24.75
C THR A 65 33.81 9.83 -24.19
N ALA A 66 33.72 8.56 -23.78
CA ALA A 66 32.58 8.02 -23.08
C ALA A 66 32.25 9.09 -22.06
N ASP A 67 31.13 9.75 -22.27
CA ASP A 67 30.70 10.87 -21.47
C ASP A 67 30.51 10.27 -20.08
N ALA A 68 31.58 10.36 -19.29
CA ALA A 68 31.69 9.81 -17.96
C ALA A 68 30.97 10.74 -16.99
N ASP A 69 29.87 11.33 -17.43
CA ASP A 69 28.78 11.77 -16.59
C ASP A 69 28.08 10.52 -16.03
N SER A 70 28.86 9.68 -15.34
CA SER A 70 28.35 8.71 -14.39
C SER A 70 27.92 9.48 -13.16
N GLY A 71 26.98 10.41 -13.36
CA GLY A 71 26.23 11.01 -12.27
C GLY A 71 25.79 9.89 -11.33
N PRO A 72 25.71 10.17 -10.02
CA PRO A 72 25.39 9.15 -9.03
C PRO A 72 24.13 8.42 -9.47
N GLN A 73 24.27 7.13 -9.79
CA GLN A 73 23.15 6.32 -10.21
C GLN A 73 22.10 6.37 -9.09
N PRO A 74 20.82 6.58 -9.41
CA PRO A 74 19.78 6.60 -8.40
C PRO A 74 19.83 5.28 -7.63
N LYS A 75 19.93 5.40 -6.30
CA LYS A 75 19.99 4.23 -5.43
C LYS A 75 18.73 3.37 -5.61
N PRO A 76 18.85 2.03 -5.52
CA PRO A 76 17.70 1.16 -5.64
C PRO A 76 16.68 1.44 -4.52
N TYR A 77 15.42 1.18 -4.83
CA TYR A 77 14.36 1.19 -3.82
C TYR A 77 14.50 -0.05 -2.92
N SER A 78 14.12 0.12 -1.66
CA SER A 78 14.01 -0.91 -0.65
C SER A 78 12.67 -0.78 0.04
N LEU A 79 12.09 -1.92 0.39
CA LEU A 79 10.81 -1.98 1.10
C LEU A 79 11.08 -1.90 2.60
N PHE A 80 10.35 -1.03 3.28
CA PHE A 80 10.42 -0.85 4.73
C PHE A 80 9.09 -1.16 5.37
N ALA A 81 9.13 -1.71 6.57
CA ALA A 81 7.95 -2.01 7.37
C ALA A 81 8.14 -1.49 8.79
N HIS A 82 7.05 -1.01 9.38
CA HIS A 82 6.97 -0.74 10.81
C HIS A 82 6.03 -1.75 11.47
N PHE A 83 6.55 -2.47 12.45
CA PHE A 83 5.76 -3.34 13.31
C PHE A 83 6.40 -3.40 14.70
N ASP A 84 5.56 -3.49 15.73
CA ASP A 84 5.98 -3.62 17.14
C ASP A 84 6.93 -2.53 17.66
N GLY A 85 6.85 -1.33 17.08
CA GLY A 85 7.72 -0.22 17.46
C GLY A 85 9.16 -0.35 17.01
N SER A 86 9.43 -1.22 16.05
CA SER A 86 10.70 -1.31 15.33
C SER A 86 10.49 -1.07 13.84
N LEU A 87 11.53 -0.50 13.21
CA LEU A 87 11.65 -0.37 11.77
C LEU A 87 12.43 -1.56 11.21
N TYR A 88 11.97 -2.09 10.08
CA TYR A 88 12.59 -3.21 9.39
C TYR A 88 12.79 -2.89 7.92
N SER A 89 13.90 -3.36 7.36
CA SER A 89 14.00 -3.56 5.91
C SER A 89 13.39 -4.91 5.55
N VAL A 90 12.65 -4.94 4.44
CA VAL A 90 11.97 -6.13 3.92
C VAL A 90 12.61 -6.52 2.59
N ASN A 91 13.05 -7.76 2.47
CA ASN A 91 13.45 -8.31 1.19
C ASN A 91 12.20 -8.57 0.34
N ALA A 92 11.96 -7.73 -0.67
CA ALA A 92 10.77 -7.81 -1.52
C ALA A 92 10.68 -9.11 -2.33
N THR A 93 11.75 -9.89 -2.47
CA THR A 93 11.77 -11.18 -3.19
C THR A 93 11.47 -12.37 -2.28
N THR A 94 11.85 -12.31 -1.00
CA THR A 94 11.72 -13.44 -0.07
C THR A 94 10.75 -13.18 1.08
N GLY A 95 10.37 -11.93 1.31
CA GLY A 95 9.66 -11.47 2.50
C GLY A 95 10.53 -11.41 3.77
N ALA A 96 11.81 -11.79 3.72
CA ALA A 96 12.66 -11.80 4.91
C ALA A 96 12.83 -10.40 5.50
N LEU A 97 12.80 -10.31 6.84
CA LEU A 97 12.97 -9.06 7.57
C LEU A 97 14.38 -8.93 8.12
N THR A 98 14.86 -7.69 8.20
CA THR A 98 16.06 -7.33 8.95
C THR A 98 15.73 -6.11 9.79
N GLU A 99 15.84 -6.24 11.11
CA GLU A 99 15.59 -5.13 12.03
C GLU A 99 16.64 -4.04 11.84
N ILE A 100 16.18 -2.80 11.71
CA ILE A 100 17.03 -1.61 11.63
C ILE A 100 17.18 -1.01 13.03
N GLY A 101 16.08 -0.84 13.75
CA GLY A 101 16.10 -0.35 15.12
C GLY A 101 14.73 0.05 15.65
N ALA A 102 14.68 0.27 16.96
CA ALA A 102 13.47 0.71 17.65
C ALA A 102 13.12 2.16 17.29
N THR A 103 11.86 2.41 16.97
CA THR A 103 11.32 3.74 16.67
C THR A 103 10.83 4.47 17.91
N GLY A 104 10.58 3.71 18.98
CA GLY A 104 9.93 4.20 20.20
C GLY A 104 8.49 4.68 19.96
N GLN A 105 7.87 4.28 18.84
CA GLN A 105 6.49 4.60 18.50
C GLN A 105 5.68 3.30 18.43
N THR A 106 4.47 3.27 18.98
CA THR A 106 3.58 2.12 18.78
C THR A 106 2.95 2.12 17.40
N TYR A 107 2.74 3.31 16.83
CA TYR A 107 2.08 3.51 15.55
C TYR A 107 2.84 4.56 14.74
N ILE A 108 3.12 4.20 13.48
CA ILE A 108 3.70 5.10 12.48
C ILE A 108 3.00 4.83 11.14
N VAL A 109 2.68 5.91 10.42
CA VAL A 109 2.44 5.92 8.97
C VAL A 109 3.73 6.38 8.29
N LEU A 110 4.25 5.60 7.35
CA LEU A 110 5.44 5.92 6.55
C LEU A 110 5.00 6.35 5.15
N GLU A 111 5.68 7.35 4.59
CA GLU A 111 5.61 7.64 3.15
C GLU A 111 6.90 8.29 2.66
N TRP A 112 7.36 7.92 1.46
CA TRP A 112 8.64 8.39 0.94
C TRP A 112 8.51 9.74 0.22
N ASP A 113 9.33 10.71 0.63
CA ASP A 113 9.48 11.99 -0.04
C ASP A 113 10.71 11.94 -0.94
N ASP A 114 10.50 11.60 -2.21
CA ASP A 114 11.54 11.47 -3.22
C ASP A 114 12.30 12.77 -3.51
N GLU A 115 11.61 13.90 -3.44
CA GLU A 115 12.17 15.23 -3.64
C GLU A 115 13.10 15.63 -2.50
N ALA A 116 12.69 15.40 -1.26
CA ALA A 116 13.52 15.70 -0.08
C ALA A 116 14.53 14.59 0.24
N GLY A 117 14.36 13.39 -0.33
CA GLY A 117 15.19 12.22 -0.05
C GLY A 117 15.05 11.72 1.39
N VAL A 118 13.85 11.83 1.99
CA VAL A 118 13.58 11.42 3.37
C VAL A 118 12.32 10.58 3.47
N MET A 119 12.28 9.67 4.45
CA MET A 119 11.05 8.99 4.84
C MET A 119 10.27 9.90 5.79
N ARG A 120 9.09 10.35 5.34
CA ARG A 120 8.15 11.12 6.17
C ARG A 120 7.37 10.17 7.05
N VAL A 121 7.01 10.65 8.23
CA VAL A 121 6.19 9.89 9.16
C VAL A 121 5.06 10.71 9.72
N ILE A 122 3.92 10.04 9.98
CA ILE A 122 2.97 10.48 11.00
C ILE A 122 3.19 9.59 12.21
N ALA A 123 3.59 10.20 13.32
CA ALA A 123 3.82 9.51 14.58
C ALA A 123 3.06 10.20 15.69
N ASP A 124 2.68 9.42 16.70
CA ASP A 124 2.34 9.85 18.06
C ASP A 124 1.36 11.03 18.26
N PRO A 125 0.27 10.85 19.05
CA PRO A 125 -0.29 9.61 19.55
C PRO A 125 -1.46 9.16 18.71
N TYR A 126 -1.39 7.88 18.38
CA TYR A 126 -2.54 7.06 18.11
C TYR A 126 -3.17 6.69 19.47
N SER A 127 -4.34 7.22 19.81
CA SER A 127 -5.09 6.81 21.00
C SER A 127 -6.51 6.42 20.60
N ASP A 128 -6.81 5.11 20.65
CA ASP A 128 -8.17 4.59 20.47
C ASP A 128 -9.14 5.13 21.54
N ASN A 129 -8.60 5.64 22.65
CA ASN A 129 -9.39 6.12 23.79
C ASN A 129 -9.09 7.60 24.05
N GLY A 130 -9.98 8.49 23.63
CA GLY A 130 -10.17 9.86 24.12
C GLY A 130 -9.00 10.53 24.86
N GLY A 131 -7.90 10.83 24.16
CA GLY A 131 -6.74 11.56 24.70
C GLY A 131 -6.56 12.91 24.00
N PRO A 132 -6.01 13.95 24.66
CA PRO A 132 -5.88 15.30 24.11
C PRO A 132 -4.74 15.44 23.10
N ALA A 133 -4.10 14.35 22.70
CA ALA A 133 -2.86 14.44 21.98
C ALA A 133 -3.06 14.22 20.47
N THR A 134 -2.25 14.93 19.69
CA THR A 134 -2.44 15.20 18.27
C THR A 134 -1.30 14.54 17.50
N PRO A 135 -1.58 13.72 16.46
CA PRO A 135 -0.54 13.14 15.62
C PRO A 135 0.38 14.22 15.04
N LYS A 136 1.67 13.90 14.93
CA LYS A 136 2.69 14.83 14.43
C LYS A 136 3.33 14.31 13.16
N LEU A 137 3.58 15.22 12.23
CA LEU A 137 4.46 14.97 11.10
C LEU A 137 5.91 14.94 11.56
N GLY A 138 6.71 14.12 10.91
CA GLY A 138 8.13 13.98 11.21
C GLY A 138 8.90 13.30 10.09
N THR A 139 10.09 12.84 10.44
CA THR A 139 10.92 11.98 9.61
C THR A 139 11.42 10.80 10.42
N ILE A 140 11.84 9.74 9.72
CA ILE A 140 12.55 8.61 10.32
C ILE A 140 13.89 8.40 9.62
N ASP A 141 14.93 8.18 10.42
CA ASP A 141 16.23 7.77 9.93
C ASP A 141 16.20 6.27 9.59
N LEU A 142 16.32 5.96 8.30
CA LEU A 142 16.29 4.59 7.78
C LEU A 142 17.53 3.76 8.14
N CYS A 143 18.57 4.34 8.72
CA CYS A 143 19.74 3.62 9.22
C CYS A 143 19.64 3.24 10.70
N SER A 144 18.83 3.95 11.49
CA SER A 144 18.74 3.74 12.94
C SER A 144 17.33 3.47 13.47
N GLY A 145 16.30 3.74 12.67
CA GLY A 145 14.90 3.73 13.11
C GLY A 145 14.51 4.96 13.92
N THR A 146 15.41 5.93 14.14
CA THR A 146 15.15 7.10 14.99
C THR A 146 14.10 8.02 14.36
N VAL A 147 13.03 8.28 15.09
CA VAL A 147 11.95 9.20 14.67
C VAL A 147 12.21 10.61 15.17
N THR A 148 12.21 11.58 14.26
CA THR A 148 12.21 13.02 14.59
C THR A 148 10.82 13.59 14.37
N LYS A 149 10.18 14.07 15.43
CA LYS A 149 8.82 14.66 15.38
C LYS A 149 8.89 16.17 15.20
N GLY A 150 8.09 16.68 14.28
CA GLY A 150 7.90 18.08 13.99
C GLY A 150 6.51 18.56 14.37
N THR A 151 5.79 19.06 13.37
CA THR A 151 4.57 19.85 13.53
C THR A 151 3.34 18.99 13.79
N ALA A 152 2.44 19.47 14.65
CA ALA A 152 1.16 18.83 14.92
C ALA A 152 0.22 18.99 13.72
N LEU A 153 -0.60 17.96 13.46
CA LEU A 153 -1.61 17.99 12.42
C LEU A 153 -2.88 18.72 12.87
N VAL A 154 -3.29 19.74 12.11
CA VAL A 154 -4.45 20.60 12.46
C VAL A 154 -5.28 20.87 11.21
N GLU A 155 -6.59 20.64 11.31
CA GLU A 155 -7.59 21.06 10.31
C GLU A 155 -8.21 22.38 10.79
N ASP A 156 -7.91 23.49 10.10
CA ASP A 156 -8.23 24.85 10.50
C ASP A 156 -7.73 25.20 11.92
N THR A 157 -8.60 25.06 12.94
CA THR A 157 -8.31 25.26 14.35
C THR A 157 -8.56 24.02 15.20
N THR A 158 -8.85 22.88 14.56
CA THR A 158 -9.21 21.62 15.20
C THR A 158 -8.06 20.63 15.08
N ASP A 159 -7.60 20.11 16.22
CA ASP A 159 -6.60 19.06 16.25
C ASP A 159 -7.07 17.83 15.45
N VAL A 160 -6.19 17.30 14.62
CA VAL A 160 -6.32 15.93 14.14
C VAL A 160 -6.11 14.97 15.32
N ARG A 161 -6.95 13.94 15.42
CA ARG A 161 -6.95 12.98 16.52
C ARG A 161 -6.54 11.57 16.09
N ARG A 162 -6.69 11.27 14.80
CA ARG A 162 -6.24 10.03 14.17
C ARG A 162 -5.81 10.33 12.74
N ALA A 163 -4.75 9.70 12.28
CA ALA A 163 -4.29 9.76 10.90
C ALA A 163 -3.57 8.46 10.55
N GLU A 164 -3.91 7.87 9.41
CA GLU A 164 -3.60 6.47 9.12
C GLU A 164 -3.01 6.27 7.73
N GLY A 165 -3.49 7.03 6.75
CA GLY A 165 -2.94 7.11 5.40
C GLY A 165 -2.20 8.41 5.18
N LEU A 166 -1.05 8.31 4.51
CA LEU A 166 -0.26 9.43 3.99
C LEU A 166 0.26 8.99 2.62
N ALA A 167 0.05 9.80 1.59
CA ALA A 167 0.56 9.49 0.26
C ALA A 167 0.97 10.77 -0.48
N LYS A 168 2.06 10.73 -1.24
CA LYS A 168 2.50 11.84 -2.09
C LYS A 168 2.08 11.57 -3.54
N ASP A 169 1.35 12.51 -4.14
CA ASP A 169 1.08 12.49 -5.57
C ASP A 169 2.40 12.68 -6.34
N PRO A 170 2.84 11.70 -7.14
CA PRO A 170 4.13 11.77 -7.83
C PRO A 170 4.15 12.83 -8.94
N GLU A 171 3.00 13.30 -9.44
CA GLU A 171 2.93 14.30 -10.50
C GLU A 171 2.90 15.72 -9.94
N SER A 172 2.07 15.96 -8.92
CA SER A 172 1.88 17.32 -8.37
C SER A 172 2.71 17.61 -7.13
N GLY A 173 3.26 16.58 -6.47
CA GLY A 173 3.90 16.69 -5.15
C GLY A 173 2.92 16.96 -4.00
N THR A 174 1.60 16.92 -4.27
CA THR A 174 0.57 17.14 -3.25
C THR A 174 0.53 15.96 -2.28
N TRP A 175 0.54 16.26 -0.98
CA TRP A 175 0.41 15.25 0.06
C TRP A 175 -1.05 15.05 0.45
N TRP A 176 -1.48 13.80 0.43
CA TRP A 176 -2.81 13.34 0.80
C TRP A 176 -2.78 12.64 2.16
N ILE A 177 -3.85 12.78 2.92
CA ILE A 177 -3.98 12.24 4.27
C ILE A 177 -5.40 11.73 4.51
N THR A 178 -5.54 10.59 5.18
CA THR A 178 -6.78 10.19 5.85
C THR A 178 -6.67 10.48 7.35
N TYR A 179 -7.73 11.03 7.91
CA TYR A 179 -7.70 11.54 9.27
C TYR A 179 -9.08 11.63 9.93
N GLY A 180 -9.09 11.83 11.24
CA GLY A 180 -10.28 12.10 12.04
C GLY A 180 -10.02 13.22 13.04
N THR A 181 -11.00 14.09 13.24
CA THR A 181 -10.92 15.22 14.20
C THR A 181 -11.87 15.10 15.38
N VAL A 182 -12.90 14.27 15.26
CA VAL A 182 -13.95 14.10 16.27
C VAL A 182 -14.15 12.61 16.51
N GLY A 183 -14.32 12.21 17.76
CA GLY A 183 -14.64 10.82 18.04
C GLY A 183 -16.13 10.54 17.92
N ASN A 184 -16.47 9.35 17.45
CA ASN A 184 -17.81 9.00 16.97
C ASN A 184 -18.61 8.10 17.93
N THR A 185 -18.00 7.61 19.02
CA THR A 185 -18.61 6.64 19.95
C THR A 185 -18.46 7.01 21.43
N THR A 186 -19.01 6.18 22.33
CA THR A 186 -18.78 6.25 23.79
C THR A 186 -18.31 4.87 24.28
N PRO A 187 -17.08 4.72 24.80
CA PRO A 187 -16.04 5.75 24.95
C PRO A 187 -15.61 6.31 23.59
N THR A 188 -15.14 7.56 23.58
CA THR A 188 -14.78 8.30 22.35
C THR A 188 -13.64 7.59 21.61
N GLN A 189 -13.97 6.90 20.52
CA GLN A 189 -13.02 6.39 19.54
C GLN A 189 -12.84 7.42 18.44
N TYR A 190 -11.60 7.70 18.09
CA TYR A 190 -11.26 8.49 16.91
C TYR A 190 -11.05 7.54 15.73
N ILE A 191 -11.56 7.94 14.58
CA ILE A 191 -11.75 7.10 13.39
C ILE A 191 -11.31 7.95 12.19
N SER A 192 -10.61 7.39 11.20
CA SER A 192 -10.09 8.15 10.05
C SER A 192 -11.15 8.31 8.95
N ASN A 193 -12.25 8.99 9.29
CA ASN A 193 -13.42 9.15 8.43
C ASN A 193 -13.37 10.34 7.46
N ARG A 194 -12.20 10.98 7.31
CA ARG A 194 -12.01 12.11 6.39
C ARG A 194 -10.80 11.88 5.52
N ILE A 195 -10.84 12.46 4.33
CA ILE A 195 -9.71 12.56 3.44
C ILE A 195 -9.47 14.03 3.08
N GLY A 196 -8.20 14.38 2.98
CA GLY A 196 -7.78 15.74 2.71
C GLY A 196 -6.36 15.80 2.16
N THR A 197 -5.86 17.02 2.03
CA THR A 197 -4.45 17.28 1.71
C THR A 197 -3.74 17.86 2.93
N VAL A 198 -2.44 17.63 3.06
CA VAL A 198 -1.63 18.14 4.18
C VAL A 198 -0.46 18.97 3.67
N ASN A 199 -0.20 20.11 4.31
CA ASN A 199 1.05 20.84 4.13
C ASN A 199 2.09 20.23 5.07
N ILE A 200 3.12 19.58 4.50
CA ILE A 200 4.12 18.85 5.29
C ILE A 200 5.04 19.75 6.13
N GLU A 201 5.14 21.03 5.80
CA GLU A 201 5.95 21.99 6.57
C GLU A 201 5.18 22.51 7.79
N THR A 202 3.89 22.81 7.61
CA THR A 202 3.07 23.46 8.64
C THR A 202 2.13 22.52 9.39
N GLY A 203 1.96 21.27 8.95
CA GLY A 203 0.96 20.33 9.48
C GLY A 203 -0.50 20.74 9.24
N ALA A 204 -0.74 21.78 8.43
CA ALA A 204 -2.09 22.23 8.11
C ALA A 204 -2.78 21.22 7.17
N VAL A 205 -3.95 20.73 7.58
CA VAL A 205 -4.79 19.81 6.84
C VAL A 205 -5.96 20.56 6.21
N THR A 206 -6.19 20.31 4.92
CA THR A 206 -7.32 20.84 4.17
C THR A 206 -8.28 19.71 3.82
N TYR A 207 -9.49 19.77 4.36
CA TYR A 207 -10.56 18.82 4.08
C TYR A 207 -10.95 18.76 2.61
N LYS A 208 -11.21 17.56 2.09
CA LYS A 208 -11.74 17.33 0.74
C LYS A 208 -13.10 16.63 0.78
N ALA A 209 -13.18 15.50 1.47
CA ALA A 209 -14.40 14.71 1.57
C ALA A 209 -14.46 13.87 2.85
N ALA A 210 -15.67 13.42 3.17
CA ALA A 210 -15.88 12.35 4.12
C ALA A 210 -15.60 11.01 3.42
N VAL A 211 -15.06 10.06 4.18
CA VAL A 211 -14.92 8.66 3.81
C VAL A 211 -16.19 7.96 4.31
N ASP A 212 -17.31 8.15 3.59
CA ASP A 212 -18.67 7.89 4.11
C ASP A 212 -19.32 6.59 3.63
N THR A 213 -18.57 5.60 3.15
CA THR A 213 -19.19 4.33 2.74
C THR A 213 -18.31 3.13 3.06
N LEU A 214 -18.77 2.39 4.08
CA LEU A 214 -18.49 0.98 4.41
C LEU A 214 -17.44 0.73 5.51
N GLN A 215 -17.88 0.95 6.76
CA GLN A 215 -17.32 0.32 7.97
C GLN A 215 -15.88 0.74 8.36
N ASP A 216 -15.77 2.02 8.75
CA ASP A 216 -14.78 2.51 9.72
C ASP A 216 -13.30 2.25 9.36
N ASP A 217 -12.75 2.76 8.24
CA ASP A 217 -11.68 3.78 8.28
C ASP A 217 -10.91 3.86 6.95
N GLY A 218 -10.45 5.03 6.51
CA GLY A 218 -9.49 5.13 5.39
C GLY A 218 -8.08 4.78 5.87
N ASP A 219 -7.79 3.51 6.11
CA ASP A 219 -6.60 3.10 6.87
C ASP A 219 -5.28 3.41 6.17
N ILE A 220 -5.19 3.25 4.85
CA ILE A 220 -3.97 3.48 4.08
C ILE A 220 -4.29 4.24 2.81
N LEU A 221 -3.39 5.14 2.43
CA LEU A 221 -3.37 5.79 1.12
C LEU A 221 -2.12 5.37 0.36
N GLU A 222 -2.23 5.17 -0.94
CA GLU A 222 -1.09 4.89 -1.81
C GLU A 222 -1.39 5.32 -3.25
N PHE A 223 -0.40 5.85 -3.95
CA PHE A 223 -0.50 6.14 -5.38
C PHE A 223 0.01 4.97 -6.23
N GLU A 224 -0.76 4.55 -7.22
CA GLU A 224 -0.28 3.76 -8.36
C GLU A 224 -0.33 4.67 -9.61
N GLY A 225 0.83 5.18 -10.01
CA GLY A 225 0.90 6.26 -11.00
C GLY A 225 0.13 7.49 -10.53
N SER A 226 -0.84 7.95 -11.30
CA SER A 226 -1.71 9.10 -10.98
C SER A 226 -2.99 8.72 -10.22
N THR A 227 -3.21 7.44 -9.91
CA THR A 227 -4.43 6.98 -9.24
C THR A 227 -4.16 6.83 -7.75
N LEU A 228 -4.93 7.56 -6.94
CA LEU A 228 -4.90 7.45 -5.48
C LEU A 228 -5.82 6.32 -5.04
N PHE A 229 -5.27 5.33 -4.37
CA PHE A 229 -6.02 4.26 -3.73
C PHE A 229 -6.14 4.51 -2.22
N ALA A 230 -7.29 4.16 -1.67
CA ALA A 230 -7.47 3.99 -0.24
C ALA A 230 -7.73 2.51 0.05
N LEU A 231 -7.02 1.93 1.02
CA LEU A 231 -7.36 0.64 1.59
C LEU A 231 -8.11 0.87 2.90
N ASP A 232 -9.26 0.24 3.02
CA ASP A 232 -10.07 0.22 4.24
C ASP A 232 -10.25 -1.24 4.67
N ILE A 233 -9.96 -1.52 5.95
CA ILE A 233 -10.02 -2.85 6.53
C ILE A 233 -11.17 -2.89 7.53
N ALA A 234 -12.34 -3.30 7.05
CA ALA A 234 -13.53 -3.38 7.87
C ALA A 234 -13.34 -4.33 9.06
N THR A 235 -13.31 -3.79 10.27
CA THR A 235 -13.05 -4.54 11.52
C THR A 235 -14.08 -5.64 11.80
N VAL A 236 -15.33 -5.46 11.35
CA VAL A 236 -16.47 -6.33 11.69
C VAL A 236 -16.41 -7.67 10.96
N ASN A 237 -16.07 -7.65 9.67
CA ASN A 237 -16.01 -8.84 8.82
C ASN A 237 -14.57 -9.19 8.41
N ASN A 238 -13.61 -8.35 8.81
CA ASN A 238 -12.24 -8.38 8.36
C ASN A 238 -12.16 -8.55 6.86
N GLN A 239 -12.72 -7.62 6.09
CA GLN A 239 -12.55 -7.60 4.65
C GLN A 239 -11.88 -6.29 4.28
N GLY A 240 -10.73 -6.40 3.63
CA GLY A 240 -10.12 -5.25 2.99
C GLY A 240 -10.84 -4.93 1.68
N ASN A 241 -11.08 -3.65 1.45
CA ASN A 241 -11.55 -3.14 0.17
C ASN A 241 -10.61 -2.03 -0.30
N LEU A 242 -10.29 -2.05 -1.59
CA LEU A 242 -9.60 -0.97 -2.27
C LEU A 242 -10.64 -0.03 -2.88
N TYR A 243 -10.42 1.26 -2.66
CA TYR A 243 -11.21 2.33 -3.23
C TYR A 243 -10.32 3.22 -4.08
N GLU A 244 -10.82 3.61 -5.24
CA GLU A 244 -10.22 4.71 -5.99
C GLU A 244 -10.74 6.03 -5.43
N VAL A 245 -9.82 6.96 -5.16
CA VAL A 245 -10.13 8.29 -4.66
C VAL A 245 -10.08 9.30 -5.80
N ASN A 246 -11.19 10.01 -6.03
CA ASN A 246 -11.20 11.15 -6.92
C ASN A 246 -10.41 12.31 -6.29
N GLN A 247 -9.25 12.64 -6.84
CA GLN A 247 -8.37 13.68 -6.29
C GLN A 247 -8.93 15.11 -6.34
N THR A 248 -9.98 15.37 -7.13
CA THR A 248 -10.61 16.70 -7.15
C THR A 248 -11.61 16.84 -6.00
N THR A 249 -12.44 15.82 -5.79
CA THR A 249 -13.57 15.88 -4.86
C THR A 249 -13.35 15.14 -3.56
N GLY A 250 -12.35 14.25 -3.48
CA GLY A 250 -12.17 13.28 -2.40
C GLY A 250 -13.16 12.12 -2.41
N ALA A 251 -14.08 12.06 -3.39
CA ALA A 251 -15.09 11.00 -3.46
C ALA A 251 -14.46 9.64 -3.75
N GLN A 252 -14.98 8.58 -3.13
CA GLN A 252 -14.46 7.23 -3.25
C GLN A 252 -15.36 6.36 -4.12
N THR A 253 -14.75 5.53 -4.95
CA THR A 253 -15.45 4.49 -5.73
C THR A 253 -14.88 3.13 -5.33
N VAL A 254 -15.75 2.20 -4.96
CA VAL A 254 -15.34 0.83 -4.63
C VAL A 254 -14.67 0.21 -5.87
N GLY A 255 -13.40 -0.17 -5.72
CA GLY A 255 -12.64 -0.90 -6.73
C GLY A 255 -12.80 -2.40 -6.51
N ALA A 256 -11.83 -2.99 -5.81
CA ALA A 256 -11.74 -4.44 -5.61
C ALA A 256 -11.76 -4.84 -4.13
N SER A 257 -12.33 -6.02 -3.84
CA SER A 257 -12.18 -6.63 -2.51
C SER A 257 -10.84 -7.35 -2.44
N THR A 258 -10.05 -7.05 -1.41
CA THR A 258 -8.75 -7.69 -1.18
C THR A 258 -8.84 -8.93 -0.30
N GLY A 259 -10.06 -9.31 0.10
CA GLY A 259 -10.29 -10.35 1.10
C GLY A 259 -9.76 -9.97 2.48
N PRO A 260 -9.69 -10.93 3.42
CA PRO A 260 -9.43 -10.64 4.83
C PRO A 260 -7.97 -10.40 5.18
N SER A 261 -7.10 -10.43 4.17
CA SER A 261 -5.68 -10.66 4.41
C SER A 261 -4.81 -9.46 4.12
N VAL A 262 -5.28 -8.36 3.53
CA VAL A 262 -4.41 -7.20 3.23
C VAL A 262 -4.45 -6.23 4.40
N LEU A 263 -3.29 -5.96 4.97
CA LEU A 263 -3.11 -5.08 6.13
C LEU A 263 -2.52 -3.73 5.74
N ARG A 264 -1.54 -3.71 4.83
CA ARG A 264 -0.90 -2.48 4.32
C ARG A 264 -0.53 -2.68 2.86
N ILE A 265 -0.41 -1.58 2.14
CA ILE A 265 0.04 -1.55 0.75
C ILE A 265 1.20 -0.57 0.60
N ALA A 266 2.01 -0.75 -0.43
CA ALA A 266 3.09 0.16 -0.83
C ALA A 266 3.38 -0.03 -2.33
N TYR A 267 3.49 1.05 -3.09
CA TYR A 267 3.74 0.99 -4.52
C TYR A 267 5.23 1.11 -4.84
N HIS A 268 5.73 0.21 -5.69
CA HIS A 268 7.08 0.32 -6.23
C HIS A 268 7.05 1.14 -7.53
N PRO A 269 7.57 2.37 -7.58
CA PRO A 269 7.40 3.26 -8.75
C PRO A 269 8.16 2.79 -10.00
N VAL A 270 9.29 2.10 -9.83
CA VAL A 270 10.07 1.57 -10.98
C VAL A 270 9.50 0.25 -11.52
N GLU A 271 9.17 -0.71 -10.65
CA GLU A 271 8.59 -2.00 -11.05
C GLU A 271 7.12 -1.89 -11.46
N GLN A 272 6.44 -0.81 -11.06
CA GLN A 272 5.00 -0.61 -11.22
C GLN A 272 4.18 -1.74 -10.60
N VAL A 273 4.56 -2.13 -9.38
CA VAL A 273 3.92 -3.22 -8.64
C VAL A 273 3.46 -2.69 -7.29
N MET A 274 2.21 -2.96 -6.94
CA MET A 274 1.69 -2.76 -5.59
C MET A 274 2.08 -3.96 -4.72
N TYR A 275 2.81 -3.73 -3.64
CA TYR A 275 3.11 -4.73 -2.63
C TYR A 275 2.10 -4.64 -1.50
N ALA A 276 1.77 -5.78 -0.90
CA ALA A 276 0.85 -5.89 0.20
C ALA A 276 1.50 -6.63 1.38
N ALA A 277 1.42 -6.03 2.55
CA ALA A 277 1.58 -6.78 3.80
C ALA A 277 0.28 -7.52 4.06
N THR A 278 0.39 -8.83 4.27
CA THR A 278 -0.74 -9.70 4.52
C THR A 278 -0.71 -10.34 5.89
N GLY A 279 -1.88 -10.71 6.40
CA GLY A 279 -2.03 -11.48 7.63
C GLY A 279 -3.51 -11.72 7.96
N THR A 280 -3.80 -12.69 8.81
CA THR A 280 -5.16 -12.85 9.32
C THR A 280 -5.48 -11.75 10.35
N PRO A 281 -6.75 -11.52 10.67
CA PRO A 281 -7.18 -10.56 11.69
C PRO A 281 -6.73 -10.92 13.11
N SER A 282 -6.51 -12.21 13.36
CA SER A 282 -5.83 -12.69 14.56
C SER A 282 -4.32 -12.44 14.54
N TYR A 283 -3.85 -11.68 13.55
CA TYR A 283 -2.45 -11.33 13.30
C TYR A 283 -1.56 -12.53 12.98
N GLN A 284 -2.16 -13.64 12.54
CA GLN A 284 -1.47 -14.89 12.24
C GLN A 284 -1.09 -14.98 10.77
N ASN A 285 -0.04 -15.75 10.47
CA ASN A 285 0.42 -16.04 9.10
C ASN A 285 0.69 -14.78 8.27
N ARG A 286 1.66 -14.00 8.74
CA ARG A 286 2.01 -12.74 8.09
C ARG A 286 2.96 -12.94 6.93
N GLY A 287 2.65 -12.35 5.78
CA GLY A 287 3.47 -12.48 4.59
C GLY A 287 3.44 -11.25 3.72
N ILE A 288 4.40 -11.12 2.82
CA ILE A 288 4.37 -10.14 1.74
C ILE A 288 3.85 -10.82 0.48
N GLY A 289 3.10 -10.08 -0.32
CA GLY A 289 2.71 -10.47 -1.67
C GLY A 289 2.59 -9.25 -2.58
N THR A 290 2.36 -9.49 -3.86
CA THR A 290 1.99 -8.44 -4.82
C THR A 290 0.48 -8.38 -4.95
N LEU A 291 -0.10 -7.19 -4.92
CA LEU A 291 -1.53 -6.94 -5.03
C LEU A 291 -1.87 -6.51 -6.46
N ASN A 292 -2.83 -7.19 -7.07
CA ASN A 292 -3.45 -6.69 -8.30
C ASN A 292 -4.58 -5.73 -7.93
N THR A 293 -4.39 -4.43 -8.12
CA THR A 293 -5.33 -3.38 -7.70
C THR A 293 -6.68 -3.46 -8.42
N THR A 294 -6.72 -4.03 -9.62
CA THR A 294 -7.97 -4.25 -10.38
C THR A 294 -8.83 -5.39 -9.83
N THR A 295 -8.22 -6.47 -9.35
CA THR A 295 -8.93 -7.69 -8.90
C THR A 295 -8.93 -7.88 -7.39
N GLY A 296 -8.08 -7.15 -6.67
CA GLY A 296 -7.84 -7.32 -5.23
C GLY A 296 -7.07 -8.60 -4.87
N VAL A 297 -6.67 -9.41 -5.85
CA VAL A 297 -5.98 -10.68 -5.59
C VAL A 297 -4.53 -10.42 -5.20
N VAL A 298 -4.10 -11.02 -4.08
CA VAL A 298 -2.71 -11.05 -3.65
C VAL A 298 -2.01 -12.31 -4.14
N THR A 299 -0.86 -12.15 -4.80
CA THR A 299 0.07 -13.25 -5.10
C THR A 299 1.15 -13.31 -4.01
N PRO A 300 1.23 -14.39 -3.22
CA PRO A 300 2.20 -14.48 -2.12
C PRO A 300 3.65 -14.51 -2.62
N ILE A 301 4.53 -13.82 -1.90
CA ILE A 301 5.98 -13.85 -2.10
C ILE A 301 6.62 -14.70 -1.00
N GLY A 302 6.36 -14.38 0.26
CA GLY A 302 6.99 -15.05 1.40
C GLY A 302 6.34 -14.69 2.73
N SER A 303 6.58 -15.54 3.74
CA SER A 303 6.16 -15.30 5.13
C SER A 303 7.26 -14.58 5.88
N TYR A 304 6.92 -13.59 6.71
CA TYR A 304 7.91 -12.77 7.42
C TYR A 304 7.90 -12.95 8.93
N ILE A 305 6.80 -13.44 9.52
CA ILE A 305 6.70 -13.72 10.96
C ILE A 305 5.96 -15.04 11.17
N SER A 306 6.53 -15.94 11.97
CA SER A 306 5.79 -17.06 12.54
C SER A 306 5.09 -16.61 13.83
N ASN A 307 3.87 -17.09 14.08
CA ASN A 307 3.08 -16.70 15.27
C ASN A 307 3.78 -16.92 16.61
N ALA A 308 4.84 -17.73 16.65
CA ALA A 308 5.59 -18.04 17.85
C ALA A 308 6.40 -16.85 18.38
N GLU A 309 6.82 -15.94 17.50
CA GLU A 309 7.71 -14.84 17.87
C GLU A 309 6.92 -13.58 18.26
N HIS A 310 5.73 -13.36 17.67
CA HIS A 310 5.03 -12.07 17.74
C HIS A 310 3.48 -12.17 17.72
N PRO A 311 2.83 -12.77 18.74
CA PRO A 311 1.41 -13.20 18.67
C PRO A 311 0.34 -12.08 18.75
N SER A 312 0.70 -10.81 18.98
CA SER A 312 -0.28 -9.72 19.21
C SER A 312 0.12 -8.37 18.61
N GLN A 313 1.07 -8.35 17.67
CA GLN A 313 1.74 -7.10 17.29
C GLN A 313 1.05 -6.44 16.11
N GLN A 314 0.84 -5.13 16.13
CA GLN A 314 0.20 -4.44 15.01
C GLN A 314 1.23 -4.16 13.90
N PHE A 315 0.88 -4.51 12.65
CA PHE A 315 1.63 -4.05 11.48
C PHE A 315 1.07 -2.67 11.13
N THR A 316 1.88 -1.62 11.21
CA THR A 316 1.32 -0.26 11.13
C THR A 316 1.63 0.47 9.84
N SER A 317 2.70 0.11 9.11
CA SER A 317 2.99 0.72 7.82
C SER A 317 3.96 -0.10 6.97
N LEU A 318 3.83 0.08 5.66
CA LEU A 318 4.69 -0.45 4.60
C LEU A 318 4.99 0.73 3.65
N ALA A 319 6.24 0.92 3.22
CA ALA A 319 6.58 1.96 2.24
C ALA A 319 7.86 1.60 1.48
N PHE A 320 7.96 2.02 0.22
CA PHE A 320 9.22 1.96 -0.53
C PHE A 320 10.01 3.25 -0.35
N ALA A 321 11.32 3.14 -0.14
CA ALA A 321 12.23 4.28 -0.11
C ALA A 321 13.55 3.95 -0.79
N ARG A 322 14.29 4.97 -1.23
CA ARG A 322 15.65 4.75 -1.72
C ARG A 322 16.56 4.36 -0.55
N ALA A 323 17.36 3.32 -0.75
CA ALA A 323 18.24 2.83 0.31
C ALA A 323 19.19 3.95 0.80
N PRO A 324 19.26 4.25 2.10
CA PRO A 324 20.23 5.20 2.64
C PRO A 324 21.67 4.64 2.57
N ASP A 325 22.68 5.52 2.65
CA ASP A 325 24.07 5.07 2.90
C ASP A 325 24.31 4.99 4.41
N CYS A 326 24.28 3.80 5.00
CA CYS A 326 24.43 3.60 6.45
C CYS A 326 25.87 3.30 6.90
N ASN A 327 26.87 3.84 6.20
CA ASN A 327 28.29 3.56 6.46
C ASN A 327 28.85 4.27 7.71
#